data_AF-A0A178B4B9-F1
#
_entry.id   AF-A0A178B4B9-F1
#
_cell.length_a   1.000
_cell.length_b   1.000
_cell.length_c   1.000
_cell.angle_alpha   90.00
_cell.angle_beta   90.00
_cell.angle_gamma   90.00
#
_symmetry.space_group_name_H-M   'P 1'
#
loop_
_entity.id
_entity.type
_entity.pdbx_description
1 polymer ?
#
loop_
_entity_poly.entity_id
_entity_poly.type
_entity_poly.pdbx_seq_one_letter_code
_entity_poly.pdbx_strand_id
1 'polypeptide(L)'
;MSDPFTPSDSLTSIRKAHGILISITIVLWFPFGVFLLRLLKVTHTVRWHAIWQGVGLLMTIVGFGSGRYLAEEIPDRANEPHVLLGTVIAVLFLLMPILGWLHHRQFVKHGITNWKSAVHKWGGRVLLLLGVVNGFTGLQLSGEKMEAYVGLGVLAAVILLVYLGIIWWKGRRMEVVDEMEMQAGQGSGK
;
A
#
# COMPACT_ATOMS: atom_id res chain seq x y z
N MET A 1 13.83 -38.91 -17.35
CA MET A 1 13.91 -37.74 -18.22
C MET A 1 12.90 -36.75 -17.67
N SER A 2 13.35 -35.75 -16.91
CA SER A 2 12.49 -34.66 -16.45
C SER A 2 12.13 -33.79 -17.66
N ASP A 3 10.85 -33.48 -17.82
CA ASP A 3 10.34 -32.65 -18.91
C ASP A 3 11.03 -31.27 -18.86
N PRO A 4 11.71 -30.81 -19.93
CA PRO A 4 12.44 -29.53 -19.93
C PRO A 4 11.53 -28.30 -19.75
N PHE A 5 10.21 -28.48 -19.70
CA PHE A 5 9.24 -27.40 -19.58
C PHE A 5 8.48 -27.34 -18.24
N THR A 6 8.74 -28.25 -17.29
CA THR A 6 8.18 -28.15 -15.94
C THR A 6 9.08 -27.33 -15.01
N PRO A 7 8.62 -26.18 -14.47
CA PRO A 7 9.37 -25.45 -13.45
C PRO A 7 9.68 -26.37 -12.28
N SER A 8 10.91 -26.31 -11.76
CA SER A 8 11.27 -27.05 -10.56
C SER A 8 10.32 -26.71 -9.40
N ASP A 9 10.13 -27.65 -8.47
CA ASP A 9 9.27 -27.46 -7.30
C ASP A 9 9.65 -26.20 -6.48
N SER A 10 10.93 -25.83 -6.51
CA SER A 10 11.45 -24.60 -5.88
C SER A 10 10.92 -23.34 -6.55
N LEU A 11 10.95 -23.24 -7.89
CA LEU A 11 10.42 -22.07 -8.62
C LEU A 11 8.92 -21.90 -8.39
N THR A 12 8.17 -23.00 -8.38
CA THR A 12 6.73 -22.97 -8.07
C THR A 12 6.48 -22.45 -6.66
N SER A 13 7.29 -22.89 -5.69
CA SER A 13 7.19 -22.45 -4.29
C SER A 13 7.55 -20.97 -4.13
N ILE A 14 8.63 -20.51 -4.79
CA ILE A 14 9.05 -19.10 -4.78
C ILE A 14 7.98 -18.22 -5.43
N ARG A 15 7.37 -18.65 -6.54
CA ARG A 15 6.27 -17.93 -7.20
C ARG A 15 5.07 -17.74 -6.28
N LYS A 16 4.65 -18.79 -5.57
CA LYS A 16 3.56 -18.69 -4.60
C LYS A 16 3.93 -17.76 -3.44
N ALA A 17 5.15 -17.91 -2.90
CA ALA A 17 5.64 -17.07 -1.81
C ALA A 17 5.70 -15.58 -2.21
N HIS A 18 6.22 -15.29 -3.40
CA HIS A 18 6.25 -13.95 -3.99
C HIS A 18 4.85 -13.33 -4.04
N GLY A 19 3.90 -14.03 -4.70
CA GLY A 19 2.55 -13.54 -4.91
C GLY A 19 1.79 -13.30 -3.60
N ILE A 20 1.88 -14.24 -2.65
CA ILE A 20 1.22 -14.12 -1.34
C ILE A 20 1.84 -12.97 -0.55
N LEU A 21 3.18 -12.91 -0.45
CA LEU A 21 3.88 -11.90 0.32
C LEU A 21 3.54 -10.50 -0.18
N ILE A 22 3.72 -10.25 -1.49
CA ILE A 22 3.53 -8.91 -2.04
C ILE A 22 2.05 -8.49 -2.02
N SER A 23 1.11 -9.43 -2.20
CA SER A 23 -0.33 -9.15 -2.09
C SER A 23 -0.70 -8.74 -0.66
N ILE A 24 -0.23 -9.47 0.35
CA ILE A 24 -0.45 -9.10 1.76
C ILE A 24 0.16 -7.73 2.06
N THR A 25 1.40 -7.49 1.60
CA THR A 25 2.09 -6.22 1.85
C THR A 25 1.33 -5.02 1.28
N ILE A 26 0.96 -5.10 0.00
CA ILE A 26 0.33 -3.99 -0.73
C ILE A 26 -1.14 -3.82 -0.33
N VAL A 27 -1.91 -4.90 -0.28
CA VAL A 27 -3.37 -4.82 -0.14
C VAL A 27 -3.77 -4.66 1.32
N LEU A 28 -3.01 -5.25 2.26
CA LEU A 28 -3.38 -5.26 3.67
C LEU A 28 -2.42 -4.45 4.54
N TRP A 29 -1.13 -4.76 4.52
CA TRP A 29 -0.17 -4.23 5.49
C TRP A 29 -0.01 -2.71 5.39
N PHE A 30 0.24 -2.20 4.19
CA PHE A 30 0.41 -0.75 3.97
C PHE A 30 -0.85 0.06 4.29
N PRO A 31 -2.07 -0.32 3.81
CA PRO A 31 -3.31 0.34 4.21
C PRO A 31 -3.56 0.30 5.71
N PHE A 32 -3.26 -0.83 6.36
CA PHE A 32 -3.42 -0.96 7.81
C PHE A 32 -2.54 0.03 8.57
N GLY A 33 -1.29 0.24 8.15
CA GLY A 33 -0.43 1.27 8.74
C GLY A 33 -0.97 2.70 8.57
N VAL A 34 -1.77 2.97 7.54
CA VAL A 34 -2.49 4.25 7.37
C VAL A 34 -3.71 4.31 8.29
N PHE A 35 -4.41 3.19 8.49
CA PHE A 35 -5.53 3.10 9.44
C PHE A 35 -5.08 3.37 10.87
N LEU A 36 -3.99 2.74 11.31
CA LEU A 36 -3.41 2.98 12.63
C LEU A 36 -3.08 4.47 12.82
N LEU A 37 -2.43 5.10 11.83
CA LEU A 37 -2.11 6.53 11.86
C LEU A 37 -3.36 7.43 11.97
N ARG A 38 -4.47 7.04 11.33
CA ARG A 38 -5.70 7.85 11.31
C ARG A 38 -6.60 7.62 12.51
N LEU A 39 -6.66 6.41 13.04
CA LEU A 39 -7.61 6.03 14.07
C LEU A 39 -7.01 6.11 15.48
N LEU A 40 -5.74 5.72 15.64
CA LEU A 40 -5.10 5.68 16.94
C LEU A 40 -4.44 7.03 17.23
N LYS A 41 -5.03 7.79 18.17
CA LYS A 41 -4.41 9.00 18.73
C LYS A 41 -3.41 8.63 19.83
N VAL A 42 -2.39 7.86 19.47
CA VAL A 42 -1.31 7.46 20.40
C VAL A 42 -0.15 8.44 20.35
N THR A 43 0.54 8.63 21.47
CA THR A 43 1.77 9.44 21.52
C THR A 43 2.79 8.93 20.50
N HIS A 44 3.41 9.84 19.75
CA HIS A 44 4.35 9.53 18.66
C HIS A 44 3.76 8.72 17.49
N THR A 45 2.50 8.97 17.10
CA THR A 45 1.82 8.24 16.01
C THR A 45 2.64 8.16 14.71
N VAL A 46 3.36 9.23 14.33
CA VAL A 46 4.21 9.26 13.12
C VAL A 46 5.37 8.27 13.22
N ARG A 47 5.95 8.07 14.41
CA ARG A 47 7.03 7.09 14.62
C ARG A 47 6.51 5.67 14.45
N TRP A 48 5.35 5.36 15.01
CA TRP A 48 4.70 4.05 14.83
C TRP A 48 4.33 3.79 13.38
N HIS A 49 3.83 4.81 12.68
CA HIS A 49 3.59 4.73 11.25
C HIS A 49 4.89 4.42 10.49
N ALA A 50 5.98 5.14 10.75
CA ALA A 50 7.26 4.90 10.10
C ALA A 50 7.80 3.47 10.34
N ILE A 51 7.69 2.96 11.58
CA ILE A 51 8.11 1.59 11.91
C ILE A 51 7.26 0.56 11.15
N TRP A 52 5.93 0.71 11.19
CA TRP A 52 5.01 -0.20 10.52
C TRP A 52 5.22 -0.24 9.00
N GLN A 53 5.34 0.94 8.39
CA GLN A 53 5.63 1.08 6.96
C GLN A 53 7.02 0.55 6.61
N GLY A 54 8.00 0.68 7.52
CA GLY A 54 9.33 0.11 7.38
C GLY A 54 9.32 -1.41 7.26
N VAL A 55 8.51 -2.10 8.07
CA VAL A 55 8.31 -3.56 7.93
C VAL A 55 7.69 -3.91 6.58
N GLY A 56 6.68 -3.15 6.14
CA GLY A 56 6.08 -3.34 4.82
C GLY A 56 7.07 -3.09 3.67
N LEU A 57 8.00 -2.15 3.84
CA LEU A 57 9.05 -1.89 2.87
C LEU A 57 10.04 -3.05 2.78
N LEU A 58 10.42 -3.65 3.91
CA LEU A 58 11.24 -4.87 3.91
C LEU A 58 10.54 -6.03 3.20
N MET A 59 9.25 -6.25 3.49
CA MET A 59 8.46 -7.25 2.77
C MET A 59 8.39 -6.96 1.27
N THR A 60 8.28 -5.68 0.88
CA THR A 60 8.31 -5.25 -0.53
C THR A 60 9.64 -5.57 -1.18
N ILE A 61 10.78 -5.32 -0.49
CA ILE A 61 12.11 -5.65 -1.01
C ILE A 61 12.26 -7.17 -1.21
N VAL A 62 11.84 -7.98 -0.23
CA VAL A 62 11.90 -9.45 -0.33
C VAL A 62 10.96 -9.98 -1.42
N GLY A 63 9.74 -9.44 -1.51
CA GLY A 63 8.79 -9.76 -2.57
C GLY A 63 9.35 -9.39 -3.94
N PHE A 64 9.84 -8.16 -4.11
CA PHE A 64 10.44 -7.72 -5.36
C PHE A 64 11.66 -8.58 -5.75
N GLY A 65 12.56 -8.87 -4.80
CA GLY A 65 13.73 -9.70 -5.03
C GLY A 65 13.37 -11.11 -5.51
N SER A 66 12.40 -11.75 -4.86
CA SER A 66 11.91 -13.08 -5.30
C SER A 66 11.22 -13.04 -6.66
N GLY A 67 10.47 -11.97 -6.98
CA GLY A 67 9.88 -11.77 -8.30
C GLY A 67 10.92 -11.55 -9.39
N ARG A 68 11.98 -10.77 -9.09
CA ARG A 68 13.07 -10.50 -10.02
C ARG A 68 13.90 -11.75 -10.30
N TYR A 69 14.13 -12.57 -9.27
CA TYR A 69 14.75 -13.89 -9.40
C TYR A 69 13.95 -14.80 -10.33
N LEU A 70 12.63 -14.88 -10.16
CA LEU A 70 11.75 -15.66 -11.06
C LEU A 70 11.81 -15.15 -12.51
N ALA A 71 11.88 -13.83 -12.72
CA ALA A 71 11.97 -13.24 -14.05
C ALA A 71 13.33 -13.49 -14.76
N GLU A 72 14.36 -13.82 -14.00
CA GLU A 72 15.69 -14.22 -14.48
C GLU A 72 15.74 -15.72 -14.82
N GLU A 73 15.10 -16.56 -13.99
CA GLU A 73 15.11 -18.02 -14.15
C GLU A 73 14.12 -18.52 -15.22
N ILE A 74 13.01 -17.80 -15.43
CA ILE A 74 11.99 -18.18 -16.41
C ILE A 74 12.23 -17.40 -17.72
N PRO A 75 12.45 -18.08 -18.86
CA PRO A 75 12.69 -17.42 -20.14
C PRO A 75 11.60 -16.42 -20.51
N ASP A 76 12.00 -15.32 -21.15
CA ASP A 76 11.14 -14.27 -21.69
C ASP A 76 10.26 -13.51 -20.68
N ARG A 77 10.48 -13.67 -19.36
CA ARG A 77 9.69 -12.99 -18.34
C ARG A 77 10.18 -11.61 -17.93
N ALA A 78 11.43 -11.25 -18.22
CA ALA A 78 12.02 -9.99 -17.78
C ALA A 78 11.30 -8.74 -18.32
N ASN A 79 10.70 -8.83 -19.52
CA ASN A 79 10.03 -7.71 -20.20
C ASN A 79 8.50 -7.75 -20.04
N GLU A 80 7.96 -8.65 -19.21
CA GLU A 80 6.53 -8.76 -18.99
C GLU A 80 5.99 -7.48 -18.30
N PRO A 81 4.81 -6.98 -18.70
CA PRO A 81 4.25 -5.75 -18.13
C PRO A 81 4.15 -5.76 -16.60
N HIS A 82 3.82 -6.92 -16.01
CA HIS A 82 3.79 -7.10 -14.56
C HIS A 82 5.17 -6.88 -13.90
N VAL A 83 6.24 -7.37 -14.53
CA VAL A 83 7.61 -7.25 -14.01
C VAL A 83 8.08 -5.80 -14.13
N LEU A 84 7.83 -5.15 -15.27
CA LEU A 84 8.18 -3.74 -15.49
C LEU A 84 7.42 -2.81 -14.54
N LEU A 85 6.10 -2.94 -14.47
CA LEU A 85 5.26 -2.13 -13.58
C LEU A 85 5.62 -2.40 -12.10
N GLY A 86 5.80 -3.67 -11.71
CA GLY A 86 6.23 -4.04 -10.37
C GLY A 86 7.57 -3.42 -9.97
N THR A 87 8.53 -3.34 -10.90
CA THR A 87 9.82 -2.67 -10.68
C THR A 87 9.64 -1.18 -10.41
N VAL A 88 8.84 -0.49 -11.24
CA VAL A 88 8.55 0.94 -11.04
C VAL A 88 7.87 1.17 -9.69
N ILE A 89 6.86 0.36 -9.35
CA ILE A 89 6.15 0.45 -8.07
C ILE A 89 7.11 0.25 -6.89
N ALA A 90 7.97 -0.77 -6.94
CA ALA A 90 8.93 -1.07 -5.88
C ALA A 90 9.92 0.09 -5.65
N VAL A 91 10.49 0.64 -6.73
CA VAL A 91 11.40 1.80 -6.66
C VAL A 91 10.68 3.01 -6.06
N LEU A 92 9.46 3.31 -6.51
CA LEU A 92 8.70 4.44 -5.99
C LEU A 92 8.35 4.25 -4.51
N PHE A 93 7.98 3.03 -4.07
CA PHE A 93 7.77 2.73 -2.64
C PHE A 93 9.03 2.97 -1.80
N LEU A 94 10.24 2.69 -2.30
CA LEU A 94 11.50 2.99 -1.61
C LEU A 94 11.75 4.49 -1.46
N LEU A 95 11.23 5.32 -2.38
CA LEU A 95 11.33 6.78 -2.28
C LEU A 95 10.31 7.39 -1.31
N MET A 96 9.19 6.70 -1.04
CA MET A 96 8.11 7.22 -0.18
C MET A 96 8.55 7.57 1.24
N PRO A 97 9.37 6.77 1.97
CA PRO A 97 9.87 7.12 3.29
C PRO A 97 10.73 8.39 3.29
N ILE A 98 11.55 8.59 2.25
CA ILE A 98 12.40 9.78 2.11
C ILE A 98 11.51 11.02 1.97
N LEU A 99 10.52 10.97 1.08
CA LEU A 99 9.52 12.04 0.92
C LEU A 99 8.68 12.24 2.20
N GLY A 100 8.39 11.15 2.91
CA GLY A 100 7.71 11.14 4.19
C GLY A 100 8.47 11.94 5.25
N TRP A 101 9.73 11.59 5.43
CA TRP A 101 10.62 12.25 6.40
C TRP A 101 10.87 13.72 6.05
N LEU A 102 11.13 14.02 4.77
CA LEU A 102 11.38 15.39 4.32
C LEU A 102 10.20 16.31 4.61
N HIS A 103 8.97 15.90 4.25
CA HIS A 103 7.81 16.76 4.51
C HIS A 103 7.49 16.84 6.01
N HIS A 104 7.67 15.76 6.78
CA HIS A 104 7.42 15.78 8.22
C HIS A 104 8.36 16.75 8.93
N ARG A 105 9.66 16.74 8.60
CA ARG A 105 10.65 17.67 9.16
C ARG A 105 10.31 19.13 8.79
N GLN A 106 9.85 19.37 7.57
CA GLN A 106 9.44 20.70 7.14
C GLN A 106 8.17 21.19 7.85
N PHE A 107 7.20 20.30 8.06
CA PHE A 107 5.97 20.60 8.79
C PHE A 107 6.25 20.94 10.26
N VAL A 108 7.07 20.15 10.94
CA VAL A 108 7.45 20.43 12.35
C VAL A 108 8.23 21.74 12.47
N LYS A 109 9.10 22.06 11.51
CA LYS A 109 9.95 23.26 11.59
C LYS A 109 9.24 24.56 11.16
N HIS A 110 8.33 24.51 10.19
CA HIS A 110 7.76 25.73 9.59
C HIS A 110 6.23 25.79 9.63
N GLY A 111 5.53 24.71 9.99
CA GLY A 111 4.06 24.64 9.96
C GLY A 111 3.44 24.60 8.55
N ILE A 112 4.25 24.54 7.49
CA ILE A 112 3.79 24.66 6.11
C ILE A 112 3.56 23.27 5.51
N THR A 113 2.42 23.07 4.84
CA THR A 113 2.21 21.94 3.93
C THR A 113 2.67 22.34 2.53
N ASN A 114 3.56 21.53 1.93
CA ASN A 114 4.14 21.82 0.62
C ASN A 114 3.84 20.69 -0.39
N TRP A 115 4.29 20.86 -1.64
CA TRP A 115 4.09 19.87 -2.70
C TRP A 115 4.56 18.46 -2.32
N LYS A 116 5.62 18.32 -1.49
CA LYS A 116 6.12 17.03 -1.02
C LYS A 116 5.10 16.32 -0.12
N SER A 117 4.34 17.06 0.68
CA SER A 117 3.23 16.51 1.46
C SER A 117 2.12 15.98 0.54
N ALA A 118 1.80 16.70 -0.55
CA ALA A 118 0.83 16.24 -1.53
C ALA A 118 1.32 14.97 -2.23
N VAL A 119 2.57 14.94 -2.70
CA VAL A 119 3.18 13.76 -3.35
C VAL A 119 3.26 12.57 -2.41
N HIS A 120 3.65 12.74 -1.14
CA HIS A 120 3.69 11.62 -0.20
C HIS A 120 2.27 11.07 0.08
N LYS A 121 1.27 11.95 0.30
CA LYS A 121 -0.10 11.52 0.61
C LYS A 121 -0.82 10.89 -0.59
N TRP A 122 -0.74 11.53 -1.76
CA TRP A 122 -1.43 11.06 -2.97
C TRP A 122 -0.64 9.99 -3.71
N GLY A 123 0.68 10.13 -3.80
CA GLY A 123 1.56 9.13 -4.39
C GLY A 123 1.44 7.78 -3.69
N GLY A 124 1.36 7.76 -2.36
CA GLY A 124 1.12 6.51 -1.62
C GLY A 124 -0.19 5.83 -2.00
N ARG A 125 -1.27 6.60 -2.21
CA ARG A 125 -2.58 6.06 -2.63
C ARG A 125 -2.53 5.52 -4.06
N VAL A 126 -1.93 6.29 -4.97
CA VAL A 126 -1.78 5.87 -6.37
C VAL A 126 -0.92 4.61 -6.46
N LEU A 127 0.18 4.53 -5.70
CA LEU A 127 1.03 3.34 -5.66
C LEU A 127 0.31 2.10 -5.13
N LEU A 128 -0.55 2.25 -4.12
CA LEU A 128 -1.36 1.13 -3.62
C LEU A 128 -2.35 0.64 -4.69
N LEU A 129 -3.02 1.56 -5.40
CA LEU A 129 -3.92 1.20 -6.50
C LEU A 129 -3.17 0.51 -7.65
N LEU A 130 -2.04 1.07 -8.07
CA LEU A 130 -1.17 0.47 -9.08
C LEU A 130 -0.65 -0.89 -8.63
N GLY A 131 -0.34 -1.06 -7.34
CA GLY A 131 0.07 -2.33 -6.77
C GLY A 131 -1.02 -3.40 -6.82
N VAL A 132 -2.28 -3.04 -6.58
CA VAL A 132 -3.43 -3.96 -6.75
C VAL A 132 -3.59 -4.35 -8.23
N VAL A 133 -3.53 -3.37 -9.14
CA VAL A 133 -3.57 -3.63 -10.60
C VAL A 133 -2.43 -4.56 -11.00
N ASN A 134 -1.22 -4.29 -10.53
CA ASN A 134 -0.05 -5.13 -10.78
C ASN A 134 -0.21 -6.53 -10.19
N GLY A 135 -0.91 -6.68 -9.06
CA GLY A 135 -1.27 -7.99 -8.51
C GLY A 135 -2.14 -8.80 -9.45
N PHE A 136 -3.16 -8.18 -10.06
CA PHE A 136 -4.02 -8.85 -11.06
C PHE A 136 -3.25 -9.24 -12.33
N THR A 137 -2.39 -8.36 -12.86
CA THR A 137 -1.54 -8.71 -14.00
C THR A 137 -0.55 -9.82 -13.64
N GLY A 138 -0.13 -9.91 -12.37
CA GLY A 138 0.69 -11.01 -11.86
C GLY A 138 -0.05 -12.35 -11.86
N LEU A 139 -1.31 -12.37 -11.39
CA LEU A 139 -2.17 -13.56 -11.44
C LEU A 139 -2.41 -14.03 -12.89
N GLN A 140 -2.57 -13.08 -13.81
CA GLN A 140 -2.67 -13.34 -15.24
C GLN A 140 -1.39 -13.94 -15.79
N LEU A 141 -0.24 -13.35 -15.44
CA LEU A 141 1.06 -13.81 -15.88
C LEU A 141 1.36 -15.24 -15.40
N SER A 142 0.91 -15.61 -14.20
CA SER A 142 1.08 -16.94 -13.62
C SER A 142 0.06 -17.98 -14.08
N GLY A 143 -0.95 -17.58 -14.87
CA GLY A 143 -2.02 -18.47 -15.32
C GLY A 143 -2.84 -19.04 -14.16
N GLU A 144 -3.06 -18.24 -13.11
CA GLU A 144 -3.81 -18.69 -11.94
C GLU A 144 -5.31 -18.81 -12.25
N LYS A 145 -6.01 -19.59 -11.43
CA LYS A 145 -7.44 -19.82 -11.61
C LYS A 145 -8.28 -18.64 -11.08
N MET A 146 -9.54 -18.57 -11.50
CA MET A 146 -10.46 -17.48 -11.17
C MET A 146 -10.60 -17.24 -9.65
N GLU A 147 -10.48 -18.29 -8.83
CA GLU A 147 -10.56 -18.19 -7.37
C GLU A 147 -9.49 -17.25 -6.80
N ALA A 148 -8.28 -17.22 -7.38
CA ALA A 148 -7.23 -16.32 -6.96
C ALA A 148 -7.56 -14.85 -7.26
N TYR A 149 -8.17 -14.58 -8.42
CA TYR A 149 -8.63 -13.24 -8.81
C TYR A 149 -9.75 -12.77 -7.89
N VAL A 150 -10.73 -13.64 -7.61
CA VAL A 150 -11.81 -13.34 -6.68
C VAL A 150 -11.25 -13.07 -5.28
N GLY A 151 -10.31 -13.89 -4.80
CA GLY A 151 -9.67 -13.69 -3.49
C GLY A 151 -8.97 -12.35 -3.37
N LEU A 152 -8.12 -11.99 -4.35
CA LEU A 152 -7.44 -10.70 -4.37
C LEU A 152 -8.41 -9.53 -4.49
N GLY A 153 -9.41 -9.65 -5.36
CA GLY A 153 -10.42 -8.62 -5.59
C GLY A 153 -11.30 -8.36 -4.38
N VAL A 154 -11.78 -9.41 -3.72
CA VAL A 154 -12.56 -9.29 -2.48
C VAL A 154 -11.71 -8.64 -1.38
N LEU A 155 -10.46 -9.08 -1.20
CA LEU A 155 -9.57 -8.49 -0.21
C LEU A 155 -9.35 -6.99 -0.48
N ALA A 156 -9.04 -6.61 -1.73
CA ALA A 156 -8.85 -5.21 -2.10
C ALA A 156 -10.13 -4.38 -1.92
N ALA A 157 -11.28 -4.91 -2.30
CA ALA A 157 -12.58 -4.25 -2.14
C ALA A 157 -12.92 -4.02 -0.66
N VAL A 158 -12.74 -5.02 0.20
CA VAL A 158 -12.99 -4.89 1.65
C VAL A 158 -12.10 -3.80 2.24
N ILE A 159 -10.80 -3.79 1.93
CA ILE A 159 -9.88 -2.77 2.45
C ILE A 159 -10.24 -1.37 1.94
N LEU A 160 -10.64 -1.24 0.67
CA LEU A 160 -11.10 0.02 0.11
C LEU A 160 -12.38 0.51 0.81
N LEU A 161 -13.36 -0.36 1.03
CA LEU A 161 -14.61 -0.01 1.72
C LEU A 161 -14.36 0.43 3.16
N VAL A 162 -13.48 -0.27 3.89
CA VAL A 162 -13.04 0.14 5.24
C VAL A 162 -12.39 1.51 5.20
N TYR A 163 -11.51 1.77 4.23
CA TYR A 163 -10.85 3.06 4.06
C TYR A 163 -11.86 4.20 3.80
N LEU A 164 -12.82 3.99 2.91
CA LEU A 164 -13.87 4.96 2.61
C LEU A 164 -14.79 5.19 3.82
N GLY A 165 -15.16 4.11 4.52
CA GLY A 165 -15.97 4.19 5.75
C GLY A 165 -15.29 5.03 6.84
N ILE A 166 -13.97 4.89 7.02
CA ILE A 166 -13.20 5.71 7.97
C ILE A 166 -13.22 7.20 7.56
N ILE A 167 -13.07 7.50 6.27
CA ILE A 167 -13.13 8.89 5.78
C ILE A 167 -14.52 9.48 6.03
N TRP A 168 -15.56 8.75 5.65
CA TRP A 168 -16.95 9.17 5.81
C TRP A 168 -17.31 9.41 7.28
N TRP A 169 -16.95 8.47 8.17
CA TRP A 169 -17.19 8.60 9.61
C TRP A 169 -16.49 9.83 10.21
N LYS A 170 -15.25 10.09 9.80
CA LYS A 170 -14.54 11.30 10.23
C LYS A 170 -15.19 12.58 9.74
N GLY A 171 -15.64 12.62 8.49
CA GLY A 171 -16.35 13.78 7.93
C GLY A 171 -17.58 14.13 8.77
N ARG A 172 -18.45 13.14 9.01
CA ARG A 172 -19.64 13.31 9.84
C ARG A 172 -19.35 13.77 11.27
N ARG A 173 -18.27 13.28 11.87
CA ARG A 173 -17.90 13.70 13.23
C ARG A 173 -17.51 15.18 13.27
N MET A 174 -16.83 15.68 12.24
CA MET A 174 -16.45 17.10 12.18
C MET A 174 -17.67 18.00 12.01
N GLU A 175 -18.61 17.62 11.13
CA GLU A 175 -19.88 18.34 10.95
C GLU A 175 -20.65 18.50 12.28
N VAL A 176 -20.76 17.43 13.08
CA VAL A 176 -21.42 17.46 14.38
C VAL A 176 -20.70 18.37 15.39
N VAL A 177 -19.36 18.41 15.37
CA VAL A 177 -18.58 19.28 16.27
C VAL A 177 -18.77 20.75 15.89
N ASP A 178 -18.72 21.07 14.60
CA ASP A 178 -18.92 22.43 14.10
C ASP A 178 -20.34 22.95 14.44
N GLU A 179 -21.36 22.09 14.33
CA GLU A 179 -22.73 22.41 14.75
C GLU A 179 -22.83 22.73 16.25
N MET A 180 -22.14 21.97 17.11
CA MET A 180 -22.11 22.21 18.56
C MET A 180 -21.41 23.53 18.94
N GLU A 181 -20.28 23.85 18.28
CA GLU A 181 -19.55 25.10 18.52
C GLU A 181 -20.37 26.33 18.10
N MET A 182 -21.08 26.25 16.97
CA MET A 182 -21.99 27.30 16.50
C MET A 182 -23.14 27.55 17.49
N GLN A 183 -23.73 26.49 18.06
CA GLN A 183 -24.78 26.61 19.07
C GLN A 183 -24.25 27.20 20.39
N ALA A 184 -23.06 26.78 20.84
CA ALA A 184 -22.43 27.30 22.05
C ALA A 184 -22.07 28.80 21.93
N GLY A 185 -21.56 29.23 20.77
CA GLY A 185 -21.23 30.63 20.51
C GLY A 185 -22.45 31.56 20.46
N GLN A 186 -23.60 31.06 19.98
CA GLN A 186 -24.86 31.82 19.95
C GLN A 186 -25.54 31.91 21.33
N GLY A 187 -25.33 30.93 22.21
CA GLY A 187 -25.89 30.90 23.57
C GLY A 187 -25.19 31.82 24.57
N SER A 188 -23.93 32.20 24.35
CA SER A 188 -23.14 33.05 25.26
C SER A 188 -23.39 34.56 25.09
N GLY A 189 -24.21 34.96 24.11
CA GLY A 189 -24.50 36.36 23.78
C GLY A 189 -25.80 36.93 24.39
N LYS A 190 -26.42 36.23 25.35
CA LYS A 190 -27.62 36.67 26.07
C LYS A 190 -27.34 36.89 27.55
#